data_AF-V8C616-F1
#
_entry.id   AF-V8C616-F1
#
_cell.length_a   1.000
_cell.length_b   1.000
_cell.length_c   1.000
_cell.angle_alpha   90.00
_cell.angle_beta   90.00
_cell.angle_gamma   90.00
#
_symmetry.space_group_name_H-M   'P 1'
#
loop_
_entity.id
_entity.type
_entity.pdbx_description
1 polymer ?
#
loop_
_entity_poly.entity_id
_entity_poly.type
_entity_poly.pdbx_seq_one_letter_code
_entity_poly.pdbx_strand_id
1 'polypeptide(L)'
;MHGKITRYSMATGSGTVINFAKRVFELRAENWRDRKFLPVSGMFVEFRADSNGHITDAKSSEYQEFGPDSLVTEYDFWSTQTDVELNYKELSIRYQQAEEIYKQTDYLNMKNVELTQGVEECVRQYYTPETNTIKFALADVEEIPREDRLNYMAVKRFMTKAIDFLVFCDKNITPDMFAEDLQKLRGLEFCFKELKGRETQKSENIYTDVFLEKQLHFNGAKKAISAIKERMLQLENKVKFSTKEVYRLRSVIERNKKDTTLPPKLEKHKDIIAKSEEEIKIFTACKDRLIKATKSFQQNYVADFDNEIRRRREELTDEIRNALNTIATVLDNKIWQAGMGSTSVHSNFFKQQNINSAYCTMTFYWQYLKRLDKMRLSDAEKMGYNFYERYKKAHQKFFLIYTTDPRLEMSLKTQIMSINKDYEVFPVKSDGEFMSHINNYTFERGYIDHSIPHGDPNALIIEVQKSRRNKDAKFVIVNEEQAAQLSRDYRM
;
A
#
# COMPACT_ATOMS: atom_id res chain seq x y z
N MET A 1 -3.90 18.88 -15.70
CA MET A 1 -3.07 18.43 -16.83
C MET A 1 -2.45 17.10 -16.45
N HIS A 2 -2.20 16.23 -17.43
CA HIS A 2 -1.46 15.00 -17.22
C HIS A 2 0.02 15.14 -17.57
N GLY A 3 0.85 14.43 -16.81
CA GLY A 3 2.29 14.46 -16.94
C GLY A 3 2.96 13.18 -16.46
N LYS A 4 4.27 13.10 -16.67
CA LYS A 4 5.15 12.07 -16.14
C LYS A 4 6.37 12.72 -15.48
N ILE A 5 6.69 12.33 -14.25
CA ILE A 5 7.89 12.81 -13.57
C ILE A 5 9.11 12.23 -14.28
N THR A 6 10.02 13.08 -14.76
CA THR A 6 11.27 12.62 -15.40
C THR A 6 12.42 12.49 -14.42
N ARG A 7 12.48 13.40 -13.44
CA ARG A 7 13.46 13.38 -12.35
C ARG A 7 12.84 14.00 -11.11
N TYR A 8 13.25 13.51 -9.95
CA TYR A 8 12.93 14.11 -8.66
C TYR A 8 14.08 13.80 -7.69
N SER A 9 14.47 14.81 -6.92
CA SER A 9 15.47 14.71 -5.85
C SER A 9 14.78 15.01 -4.53
N MET A 10 14.74 14.03 -3.64
CA MET A 10 14.31 14.15 -2.26
C MET A 10 15.24 15.05 -1.46
N ALA A 11 16.55 15.06 -1.79
CA ALA A 11 17.52 15.91 -1.10
C ALA A 11 17.21 17.40 -1.27
N THR A 12 16.84 17.81 -2.49
CA THR A 12 16.53 19.21 -2.83
C THR A 12 15.03 19.51 -2.82
N GLY A 13 14.19 18.48 -2.70
CA GLY A 13 12.74 18.60 -2.81
C GLY A 13 12.29 19.14 -4.17
N SER A 14 13.06 18.91 -5.24
CA SER A 14 12.80 19.45 -6.57
C SER A 14 12.86 18.39 -7.66
N GLY A 15 12.06 18.57 -8.71
CA GLY A 15 11.99 17.66 -9.85
C GLY A 15 11.42 18.32 -11.09
N THR A 16 11.26 17.52 -12.15
CA THR A 16 10.61 17.98 -13.37
C THR A 16 9.58 16.99 -13.87
N VAL A 17 8.47 17.52 -14.39
CA VAL A 17 7.39 16.78 -15.03
C VAL A 17 7.37 17.15 -16.51
N ILE A 18 7.12 16.18 -17.38
CA ILE A 18 6.84 16.42 -18.79
C ILE A 18 5.40 16.09 -19.12
N ASN A 19 4.79 16.84 -20.03
CA ASN A 19 3.50 16.48 -20.62
C ASN A 19 3.67 15.79 -21.98
N PHE A 20 2.55 15.45 -22.63
CA PHE A 20 2.53 14.85 -23.98
C PHE A 20 3.31 15.68 -25.02
N ALA A 21 3.21 17.01 -24.95
CA ALA A 21 3.95 17.94 -25.82
C ALA A 21 5.44 18.08 -25.46
N LYS A 22 5.95 17.27 -24.52
CA LYS A 22 7.32 17.33 -23.98
C LYS A 22 7.70 18.67 -23.36
N ARG A 23 6.71 19.50 -22.98
CA ARG A 23 6.94 20.72 -22.21
C ARG A 23 7.35 20.33 -20.79
N VAL A 24 8.41 20.97 -20.31
CA VAL A 24 8.96 20.74 -18.97
C VAL A 24 8.30 21.67 -17.97
N PHE A 25 7.93 21.11 -16.82
CA PHE A 25 7.35 21.83 -15.69
C PHE A 25 8.19 21.54 -14.44
N GLU A 26 8.35 22.54 -13.59
CA GLU A 26 9.13 22.43 -12.36
C GLU A 26 8.24 21.94 -11.21
N LEU A 27 8.62 20.83 -10.58
CA LEU A 27 7.97 20.25 -9.42
C LEU A 27 8.76 20.60 -8.15
N ARG A 28 8.07 21.13 -7.13
CA ARG A 28 8.61 21.35 -5.79
C ARG A 28 7.84 20.52 -4.77
N ALA A 29 8.53 20.07 -3.72
CA ALA A 29 7.96 19.21 -2.67
C ALA A 29 6.73 19.83 -2.00
N GLU A 30 6.70 21.15 -1.84
CA GLU A 30 5.59 21.92 -1.25
C GLU A 30 4.30 21.88 -2.10
N ASN A 31 4.44 21.66 -3.41
CA ASN A 31 3.32 21.60 -4.36
C ASN A 31 2.81 20.18 -4.56
N TRP A 32 3.43 19.19 -3.92
CA TRP A 32 2.98 17.81 -3.91
C TRP A 32 1.91 17.59 -2.84
N ARG A 33 0.70 17.18 -3.25
CA ARG A 33 -0.45 16.99 -2.36
C ARG A 33 -0.80 15.53 -2.11
N ASP A 34 -0.13 14.61 -2.78
CA ASP A 34 -0.39 13.19 -2.58
C ASP A 34 0.21 12.70 -1.25
N ARG A 35 -0.64 12.12 -0.40
CA ARG A 35 -0.27 11.54 0.89
C ARG A 35 0.11 10.07 0.79
N LYS A 36 -0.33 9.38 -0.26
CA LYS A 36 -0.10 7.96 -0.51
C LYS A 36 1.29 7.72 -1.06
N PHE A 37 1.71 8.55 -2.01
CA PHE A 37 2.94 8.37 -2.76
C PHE A 37 3.84 9.60 -2.65
N LEU A 38 5.15 9.39 -2.55
CA LEU A 38 6.17 10.39 -2.86
C LEU A 38 6.32 10.54 -4.38
N PRO A 39 6.71 11.72 -4.86
CA PRO A 39 7.10 11.91 -6.24
C PRO A 39 8.37 11.11 -6.53
N VAL A 40 8.33 10.29 -7.60
CA VAL A 40 9.47 9.49 -8.08
C VAL A 40 9.54 9.55 -9.59
N SER A 41 10.74 9.38 -10.15
CA SER A 41 10.92 9.32 -11.61
C SER A 41 10.09 8.18 -12.21
N GLY A 42 9.49 8.44 -13.37
CA GLY A 42 8.63 7.49 -14.08
C GLY A 42 7.14 7.55 -13.71
N MET A 43 6.78 8.20 -12.60
CA MET A 43 5.39 8.26 -12.14
C MET A 43 4.50 9.15 -13.02
N PHE A 44 3.31 8.66 -13.36
CA PHE A 44 2.26 9.45 -14.02
C PHE A 44 1.55 10.34 -13.01
N VAL A 45 1.28 11.60 -13.36
CA VAL A 45 0.78 12.62 -12.43
C VAL A 45 -0.33 13.45 -13.05
N GLU A 46 -1.28 13.84 -12.21
CA GLU A 46 -2.21 14.94 -12.49
C GLU A 46 -1.68 16.19 -11.78
N PHE A 47 -1.51 17.28 -12.53
CA PHE A 47 -0.97 18.53 -12.00
C PHE A 47 -1.61 19.78 -12.59
N ARG A 48 -1.45 20.90 -11.89
CA ARG A 48 -1.77 22.26 -12.31
C ARG A 48 -0.50 23.07 -12.33
N ALA A 49 -0.35 23.92 -13.34
CA ALA A 49 0.80 24.81 -13.47
C ALA A 49 0.35 26.24 -13.73
N ASP A 50 1.17 27.19 -13.32
CA ASP A 50 1.00 28.60 -13.66
C ASP A 50 1.42 28.88 -15.12
N SER A 51 1.25 30.13 -15.55
CA SER A 51 1.68 30.58 -16.89
C SER A 51 3.19 30.46 -17.11
N ASN A 52 3.98 30.47 -16.04
CA ASN A 52 5.43 30.40 -16.06
C ASN A 52 5.96 28.95 -16.09
N GLY A 53 5.08 27.95 -16.00
CA GLY A 53 5.45 26.54 -16.02
C GLY A 53 5.85 25.97 -14.66
N HIS A 54 5.61 26.69 -13.56
CA HIS A 54 5.76 26.14 -12.22
C HIS A 54 4.52 25.38 -11.82
N ILE A 55 4.70 24.18 -11.30
CA ILE A 55 3.60 23.38 -10.77
C ILE A 55 3.12 24.01 -9.47
N THR A 56 1.83 24.31 -9.38
CA THR A 56 1.18 24.85 -8.18
C THR A 56 0.49 23.76 -7.35
N ASP A 57 0.15 22.65 -8.00
CA ASP A 57 -0.54 21.52 -7.38
C ASP A 57 -0.24 20.24 -8.19
N ALA A 58 0.18 19.17 -7.52
CA ALA A 58 0.42 17.88 -8.15
C ALA A 58 0.09 16.71 -7.22
N LYS A 59 -0.42 15.64 -7.81
CA LYS A 59 -0.66 14.35 -7.17
C LYS A 59 -0.30 13.20 -8.12
N SER A 60 -0.14 11.98 -7.60
CA SER A 60 -0.07 10.82 -8.48
C SER A 60 -1.42 10.65 -9.20
N SER A 61 -1.36 10.23 -10.46
CA SER A 61 -2.58 9.82 -11.18
C SER A 61 -3.10 8.49 -10.62
N GLU A 62 -4.41 8.31 -10.62
CA GLU A 62 -5.02 7.00 -10.36
C GLU A 62 -4.62 5.94 -11.41
N TYR A 63 -4.20 6.38 -12.59
CA TYR A 63 -3.79 5.56 -13.72
C TYR A 63 -2.25 5.50 -13.82
N GLN A 64 -1.64 4.51 -13.15
CA GLN A 64 -0.19 4.30 -13.20
C GLN A 64 0.27 3.26 -14.24
N GLU A 65 -0.63 2.40 -14.71
CA GLU A 65 -0.34 1.32 -15.66
C GLU A 65 -1.48 1.16 -16.68
N PHE A 66 -1.13 0.87 -17.94
CA PHE A 66 -2.05 0.70 -19.06
C PHE A 66 -1.87 -0.68 -19.70
N GLY A 67 -2.33 -1.72 -18.99
CA GLY A 67 -2.22 -3.12 -19.44
C GLY A 67 -3.16 -3.47 -20.61
N PRO A 68 -2.99 -4.68 -21.20
CA PRO A 68 -3.79 -5.13 -22.35
C PRO A 68 -5.29 -5.27 -22.05
N ASP A 69 -5.66 -5.51 -20.78
CA ASP A 69 -7.05 -5.61 -20.33
C ASP A 69 -7.64 -4.27 -19.86
N SER A 70 -6.87 -3.17 -19.97
CA SER A 70 -7.33 -1.85 -19.54
C SER A 70 -8.35 -1.28 -20.53
N LEU A 71 -9.45 -0.74 -20.01
CA LEU A 71 -10.49 -0.05 -20.81
C LEU A 71 -10.00 1.29 -21.36
N VAL A 72 -8.96 1.87 -20.75
CA VAL A 72 -8.33 3.13 -21.17
C VAL A 72 -6.86 2.89 -21.47
N THR A 73 -6.35 3.55 -22.50
CA THR A 73 -4.96 3.42 -22.96
C THR A 73 -4.08 4.56 -22.46
N GLU A 74 -2.76 4.40 -22.55
CA GLU A 74 -1.84 5.51 -22.26
C GLU A 74 -2.09 6.70 -23.19
N TYR A 75 -2.48 6.46 -24.43
CA TYR A 75 -2.89 7.52 -25.35
C TYR A 75 -4.09 8.30 -24.81
N ASP A 76 -5.08 7.61 -24.23
CA ASP A 76 -6.22 8.26 -23.60
C ASP A 76 -5.77 9.16 -22.45
N PHE A 77 -4.84 8.69 -21.61
CA PHE A 77 -4.26 9.48 -20.52
C PHE A 77 -3.62 10.76 -21.02
N TRP A 78 -2.82 10.70 -22.10
CA TRP A 78 -2.21 11.89 -22.67
C TRP A 78 -3.20 12.84 -23.35
N SER A 79 -4.33 12.31 -23.84
CA SER A 79 -5.36 13.08 -24.54
C SER A 79 -6.30 13.87 -23.61
N THR A 80 -6.36 13.50 -22.33
CA THR A 80 -7.21 14.14 -21.32
C THR A 80 -6.40 15.05 -20.40
N GLN A 81 -7.09 15.90 -19.64
CA GLN A 81 -6.43 16.83 -18.72
C GLN A 81 -6.53 16.43 -17.26
N THR A 82 -7.47 15.54 -16.90
CA THR A 82 -7.75 15.14 -15.52
C THR A 82 -8.10 13.66 -15.42
N ASP A 83 -7.84 13.05 -14.26
CA ASP A 83 -8.22 11.66 -14.00
C ASP A 83 -9.75 11.49 -14.06
N VAL A 84 -10.49 12.55 -13.74
CA VAL A 84 -11.96 12.59 -13.82
C VAL A 84 -12.45 12.35 -15.25
N GLU A 85 -11.81 12.97 -16.25
CA GLU A 85 -12.15 12.75 -17.67
C GLU A 85 -11.88 11.31 -18.12
N LEU A 86 -10.80 10.70 -17.64
CA LEU A 86 -10.49 9.29 -17.91
C LEU A 86 -11.54 8.36 -17.32
N ASN A 87 -11.92 8.59 -16.06
CA ASN A 87 -12.95 7.82 -15.40
C ASN A 87 -14.30 7.93 -16.14
N TYR A 88 -14.66 9.10 -16.65
CA TYR A 88 -15.85 9.26 -17.50
C TYR A 88 -15.77 8.43 -18.80
N LYS A 89 -14.59 8.36 -19.43
CA LYS A 89 -14.37 7.55 -20.63
C LYS A 89 -14.53 6.06 -20.33
N GLU A 90 -13.93 5.60 -19.23
CA GLU A 90 -14.06 4.23 -18.73
C GLU A 90 -15.53 3.87 -18.42
N LEU A 91 -16.25 4.76 -17.72
CA LEU A 91 -17.67 4.61 -17.43
C LEU A 91 -18.51 4.55 -18.72
N SER A 92 -18.21 5.39 -19.71
CA SER A 92 -18.92 5.41 -21.00
C SER A 92 -18.81 4.07 -21.74
N ILE A 93 -17.61 3.48 -21.78
CA ILE A 93 -17.38 2.16 -22.39
C ILE A 93 -18.19 1.09 -21.65
N ARG A 94 -18.19 1.12 -20.31
CA ARG A 94 -19.00 0.20 -19.50
C ARG A 94 -20.51 0.38 -19.74
N TYR A 95 -20.98 1.62 -19.89
CA TYR A 95 -22.39 1.89 -20.21
C TYR A 95 -22.78 1.35 -21.58
N GLN A 96 -21.90 1.41 -22.58
CA GLN A 96 -22.16 0.82 -23.89
C GLN A 96 -22.34 -0.70 -23.81
N GLN A 97 -21.45 -1.38 -23.08
CA GLN A 97 -21.55 -2.82 -22.82
C GLN A 97 -22.85 -3.19 -22.09
N ALA A 98 -23.23 -2.40 -21.08
CA ALA A 98 -24.49 -2.60 -20.37
C ALA A 98 -25.73 -2.40 -21.27
N GLU A 99 -25.67 -1.44 -22.20
CA GLU A 99 -26.76 -1.17 -23.15
C GLU A 99 -26.95 -2.31 -24.15
N GLU A 100 -25.86 -2.93 -24.61
CA GLU A 100 -25.91 -4.09 -25.50
C GLU A 100 -26.60 -5.27 -24.82
N ILE A 101 -26.23 -5.57 -23.57
CA ILE A 101 -26.85 -6.64 -22.77
C ILE A 101 -28.33 -6.33 -22.51
N TYR A 102 -28.66 -5.07 -22.22
CA TYR A 102 -30.04 -4.65 -22.05
C TYR A 102 -30.88 -4.93 -23.32
N LYS A 103 -30.35 -4.66 -24.51
CA LYS A 103 -31.07 -4.92 -25.77
C LYS A 103 -31.26 -6.41 -26.07
N GLN A 104 -30.34 -7.26 -25.63
CA GLN A 104 -30.36 -8.70 -25.91
C GLN A 104 -31.22 -9.51 -24.91
N THR A 105 -31.52 -8.94 -23.73
CA THR A 105 -32.20 -9.67 -22.65
C THR A 105 -33.73 -9.53 -22.73
N ASP A 106 -34.46 -10.65 -22.69
CA ASP A 106 -35.92 -10.65 -22.60
C ASP A 106 -36.40 -10.45 -21.15
N TYR A 107 -36.59 -9.19 -20.76
CA TYR A 107 -37.08 -8.82 -19.44
C TYR A 107 -38.57 -9.12 -19.20
N LEU A 108 -39.37 -9.38 -20.24
CA LEU A 108 -40.80 -9.68 -20.07
C LEU A 108 -41.02 -11.08 -19.49
N ASN A 109 -40.12 -12.01 -19.82
CA ASN A 109 -40.18 -13.40 -19.38
C ASN A 109 -39.16 -13.75 -18.28
N MET A 110 -38.32 -12.81 -17.87
CA MET A 110 -37.32 -13.00 -16.82
C MET A 110 -37.98 -13.41 -15.48
N LYS A 111 -37.51 -14.53 -14.92
CA LYS A 111 -37.95 -15.05 -13.60
C LYS A 111 -36.93 -14.78 -12.50
N ASN A 112 -35.65 -14.91 -12.83
CA ASN A 112 -34.52 -14.70 -11.95
C ASN A 112 -33.51 -13.79 -12.65
N VAL A 113 -32.78 -13.00 -11.86
CA VAL A 113 -31.66 -12.20 -12.36
C VAL A 113 -30.42 -13.09 -12.38
N GLU A 114 -29.75 -13.19 -13.51
CA GLU A 114 -28.51 -13.96 -13.66
C GLU A 114 -27.31 -13.19 -13.10
N LEU A 115 -26.39 -13.94 -12.51
CA LEU A 115 -25.14 -13.39 -11.99
C LEU A 115 -24.20 -13.08 -13.15
N THR A 116 -23.79 -11.82 -13.27
CA THR A 116 -22.82 -11.41 -14.29
C THR A 116 -21.39 -11.69 -13.81
N GLN A 117 -21.13 -11.38 -12.55
CA GLN A 117 -19.79 -11.49 -11.95
C GLN A 117 -19.90 -12.02 -10.52
N GLY A 118 -19.06 -12.99 -10.17
CA GLY A 118 -19.03 -13.60 -8.84
C GLY A 118 -18.63 -12.62 -7.74
N VAL A 119 -19.11 -12.87 -6.52
CA VAL A 119 -18.79 -12.06 -5.32
C VAL A 119 -17.29 -11.97 -5.10
N GLU A 120 -16.58 -13.11 -5.13
CA GLU A 120 -15.12 -13.17 -4.95
C GLU A 120 -14.39 -12.31 -5.98
N GLU A 121 -14.81 -12.37 -7.24
CA GLU A 121 -14.18 -11.60 -8.31
C GLU A 121 -14.42 -10.09 -8.14
N CYS A 122 -15.64 -9.67 -7.75
CA CYS A 122 -15.93 -8.26 -7.46
C CYS A 122 -15.08 -7.74 -6.28
N VAL A 123 -14.96 -8.53 -5.21
CA VAL A 123 -14.14 -8.18 -4.04
C VAL A 123 -12.65 -8.15 -4.40
N ARG A 124 -12.17 -9.10 -5.20
CA ARG A 124 -10.79 -9.12 -5.73
C ARG A 124 -10.50 -7.86 -6.54
N GLN A 125 -11.42 -7.46 -7.43
CA GLN A 125 -11.28 -6.26 -8.23
C GLN A 125 -11.25 -4.99 -7.36
N TYR A 126 -12.11 -4.90 -6.35
CA TYR A 126 -12.14 -3.79 -5.41
C TYR A 126 -10.82 -3.58 -4.67
N TYR A 127 -10.15 -4.67 -4.26
CA TYR A 127 -8.85 -4.64 -3.59
C TYR A 127 -7.64 -4.78 -4.53
N THR A 128 -7.83 -4.64 -5.84
CA THR A 128 -6.74 -4.61 -6.82
C THR A 128 -5.69 -3.56 -6.47
N PRO A 129 -6.05 -2.31 -6.07
CA PRO A 129 -5.05 -1.29 -5.75
C PRO A 129 -4.11 -1.69 -4.62
N GLU A 130 -4.64 -2.26 -3.53
CA GLU A 130 -3.85 -2.76 -2.40
C GLU A 130 -3.00 -3.96 -2.81
N THR A 131 -3.57 -4.90 -3.57
CA THR A 131 -2.87 -6.08 -4.07
C THR A 131 -1.69 -5.70 -4.98
N ASN A 132 -1.90 -4.75 -5.88
CA ASN A 132 -0.85 -4.25 -6.77
C ASN A 132 0.23 -3.49 -6.00
N THR A 133 -0.14 -2.74 -4.96
CA THR A 133 0.83 -2.04 -4.09
C THR A 133 1.76 -3.04 -3.41
N ILE A 134 1.24 -4.18 -2.94
CA ILE A 134 2.03 -5.27 -2.35
C ILE A 134 2.97 -5.89 -3.40
N LYS A 135 2.44 -6.25 -4.57
CA LYS A 135 3.23 -6.83 -5.67
C LYS A 135 4.37 -5.91 -6.09
N PHE A 136 4.08 -4.62 -6.30
CA PHE A 136 5.09 -3.63 -6.67
C PHE A 136 6.17 -3.48 -5.58
N ALA A 137 5.77 -3.45 -4.31
CA ALA A 137 6.73 -3.34 -3.23
C ALA A 137 7.70 -4.53 -3.19
N LEU A 138 7.21 -5.74 -3.48
CA LEU A 138 7.95 -6.99 -3.35
C LEU A 138 8.59 -7.51 -4.65
N ALA A 139 8.42 -6.82 -5.79
CA ALA A 139 8.82 -7.33 -7.11
C ALA A 139 10.32 -7.74 -7.19
N ASP A 140 11.20 -6.94 -6.58
CA ASP A 140 12.66 -7.11 -6.63
C ASP A 140 13.25 -7.44 -5.25
N VAL A 141 12.47 -8.06 -4.37
CA VAL A 141 12.85 -8.33 -2.98
C VAL A 141 13.05 -9.82 -2.76
N GLU A 142 14.27 -10.18 -2.35
CA GLU A 142 14.59 -11.56 -1.95
C GLU A 142 13.77 -11.98 -0.72
N GLU A 143 13.49 -13.28 -0.63
CA GLU A 143 12.73 -13.81 0.50
C GLU A 143 13.57 -13.74 1.79
N ILE A 144 13.09 -12.93 2.75
CA ILE A 144 13.69 -12.83 4.08
C ILE A 144 12.89 -13.72 5.05
N PRO A 145 13.51 -14.61 5.84
CA PRO A 145 12.81 -15.41 6.85
C PRO A 145 12.00 -14.54 7.83
N ARG A 146 10.83 -15.00 8.31
CA ARG A 146 9.93 -14.16 9.12
C ARG A 146 10.57 -13.71 10.44
N GLU A 147 11.39 -14.56 11.01
CA GLU A 147 12.18 -14.36 12.22
C GLU A 147 13.22 -13.24 12.09
N ASP A 148 13.72 -12.99 10.88
CA ASP A 148 14.75 -11.99 10.58
C ASP A 148 14.14 -10.63 10.21
N ARG A 149 12.82 -10.57 10.01
CA ARG A 149 12.13 -9.35 9.60
C ARG A 149 11.95 -8.39 10.77
N LEU A 150 12.24 -7.12 10.53
CA LEU A 150 11.91 -6.04 11.43
C LEU A 150 10.40 -5.82 11.54
N ASN A 151 9.92 -5.41 12.71
CA ASN A 151 8.56 -4.91 12.88
C ASN A 151 8.51 -3.43 12.51
N TYR A 152 8.09 -3.11 11.28
CA TYR A 152 8.06 -1.75 10.75
C TYR A 152 7.32 -0.77 11.69
N MET A 153 6.17 -1.18 12.22
CA MET A 153 5.35 -0.32 13.09
C MET A 153 6.07 0.05 14.39
N ALA A 154 6.91 -0.85 14.91
CA ALA A 154 7.71 -0.57 16.10
C ALA A 154 8.93 0.32 15.80
N VAL A 155 9.57 0.12 14.64
CA VAL A 155 10.90 0.70 14.35
C VAL A 155 10.89 1.91 13.42
N LYS A 156 9.78 2.22 12.73
CA LYS A 156 9.67 3.28 11.71
C LYS A 156 10.36 4.59 12.10
N ARG A 157 10.08 5.13 13.29
CA ARG A 157 10.66 6.41 13.74
C ARG A 157 12.17 6.38 13.92
N PHE A 158 12.74 5.21 14.21
CA PHE A 158 14.17 5.02 14.39
C PHE A 158 14.87 4.81 13.06
N MET A 159 14.18 4.25 12.07
CA MET A 159 14.66 4.14 10.71
C MET A 159 14.87 5.52 10.08
N THR A 160 13.88 6.41 10.24
CA THR A 160 14.03 7.82 9.81
C THR A 160 15.20 8.49 10.51
N LYS A 161 15.34 8.34 11.84
CA LYS A 161 16.48 8.88 12.59
C LYS A 161 17.82 8.33 12.11
N ALA A 162 17.90 7.05 11.77
CA ALA A 162 19.11 6.42 11.26
C ALA A 162 19.50 6.99 9.89
N ILE A 163 18.53 7.24 9.00
CA ILE A 163 18.78 7.91 7.71
C ILE A 163 19.23 9.36 7.95
N ASP A 164 18.50 10.13 8.76
CA ASP A 164 18.81 11.54 9.02
C ASP A 164 20.21 11.72 9.61
N PHE A 165 20.58 10.87 10.58
CA PHE A 165 21.91 10.90 11.19
C PHE A 165 22.99 10.47 10.19
N LEU A 166 22.69 9.54 9.28
CA LEU A 166 23.64 9.07 8.27
C LEU A 166 23.96 10.19 7.28
N VAL A 167 22.92 10.86 6.75
CA VAL A 167 23.05 12.01 5.84
C VAL A 167 23.72 13.19 6.54
N PHE A 168 23.47 13.38 7.84
CA PHE A 168 24.16 14.41 8.63
C PHE A 168 25.66 14.12 8.77
N CYS A 169 26.03 12.86 9.02
CA CYS A 169 27.43 12.46 9.20
C CYS A 169 28.21 12.45 7.88
N ASP A 170 27.61 11.99 6.79
CA ASP A 170 28.30 11.84 5.50
C ASP A 170 27.56 12.58 4.40
N LYS A 171 28.16 13.68 3.91
CA LYS A 171 27.59 14.52 2.85
C LYS A 171 27.50 13.83 1.49
N ASN A 172 28.22 12.73 1.29
CA ASN A 172 28.13 11.94 0.05
C ASN A 172 26.90 11.04 0.02
N ILE A 173 26.31 10.77 1.18
CA ILE A 173 25.08 9.98 1.31
C ILE A 173 23.89 10.94 1.27
N THR A 174 23.07 10.84 0.22
CA THR A 174 21.87 11.65 0.09
C THR A 174 20.61 10.84 0.39
N PRO A 175 19.49 11.48 0.79
CA PRO A 175 18.21 10.79 0.99
C PRO A 175 17.72 10.03 -0.25
N ASP A 176 18.13 10.45 -1.46
CA ASP A 176 17.76 9.81 -2.72
C ASP A 176 18.19 8.35 -2.79
N MET A 177 19.28 7.97 -2.10
CA MET A 177 19.72 6.59 -2.01
C MET A 177 18.64 5.67 -1.41
N PHE A 178 17.75 6.20 -0.58
CA PHE A 178 16.71 5.45 0.12
C PHE A 178 15.29 5.70 -0.43
N ALA A 179 15.17 6.54 -1.48
CA ALA A 179 13.88 7.05 -1.95
C ALA A 179 12.91 5.94 -2.37
N GLU A 180 13.39 4.94 -3.10
CA GLU A 180 12.58 3.82 -3.60
C GLU A 180 11.98 2.98 -2.46
N ASP A 181 12.81 2.63 -1.47
CA ASP A 181 12.38 1.83 -0.32
C ASP A 181 11.40 2.62 0.57
N LEU A 182 11.67 3.91 0.77
CA LEU A 182 10.77 4.83 1.48
C LEU A 182 9.43 4.99 0.75
N GLN A 183 9.45 4.97 -0.58
CA GLN A 183 8.25 5.03 -1.40
C GLN A 183 7.40 3.77 -1.24
N LYS A 184 8.03 2.59 -1.34
CA LYS A 184 7.37 1.30 -1.10
C LYS A 184 6.74 1.26 0.30
N LEU A 185 7.46 1.70 1.33
CA LEU A 185 6.94 1.78 2.70
C LEU A 185 5.75 2.74 2.86
N ARG A 186 5.79 3.92 2.23
CA ARG A 186 4.68 4.88 2.30
C ARG A 186 3.41 4.36 1.61
N GLY A 187 3.55 3.79 0.42
CA GLY A 187 2.42 3.20 -0.30
C GLY A 187 1.75 2.10 0.52
N LEU A 188 2.54 1.17 1.07
CA LEU A 188 2.05 0.11 1.94
C LEU A 188 1.43 0.65 3.25
N GLU A 189 2.05 1.64 3.89
CA GLU A 189 1.52 2.24 5.13
C GLU A 189 0.20 2.97 4.88
N PHE A 190 0.07 3.64 3.74
CA PHE A 190 -1.19 4.27 3.33
C PHE A 190 -2.29 3.22 3.17
N CYS A 191 -2.03 2.14 2.42
CA CYS A 191 -2.98 1.03 2.26
C CYS A 191 -3.36 0.42 3.62
N PHE A 192 -2.38 0.22 4.52
CA PHE A 192 -2.64 -0.30 5.86
C PHE A 192 -3.57 0.60 6.68
N LYS A 193 -3.37 1.93 6.61
CA LYS A 193 -4.22 2.90 7.31
C LYS A 193 -5.63 2.95 6.72
N GLU A 194 -5.74 2.91 5.40
CA GLU A 194 -7.03 2.88 4.69
C GLU A 194 -7.85 1.64 5.07
N LEU A 195 -7.24 0.46 5.06
CA LEU A 195 -7.94 -0.78 5.44
C LEU A 195 -8.44 -0.75 6.88
N LYS A 196 -7.67 -0.19 7.81
CA LYS A 196 -8.09 0.01 9.20
C LYS A 196 -9.18 1.09 9.34
N GLY A 197 -9.09 2.20 8.59
CA GLY A 197 -10.09 3.26 8.62
C GLY A 197 -11.45 2.83 8.09
N ARG A 198 -11.47 1.97 7.07
CA ARG A 198 -12.67 1.41 6.43
C ARG A 198 -13.43 0.38 7.27
N GLU A 199 -13.00 0.06 8.49
CA GLU A 199 -13.79 -0.74 9.46
C GLU A 199 -15.12 -0.06 9.83
N THR A 200 -15.21 1.26 9.69
CA THR A 200 -16.39 2.06 10.10
C THR A 200 -17.39 2.33 8.97
N GLN A 201 -17.10 1.91 7.74
CA GLN A 201 -17.91 2.21 6.57
C GLN A 201 -19.12 1.26 6.49
N LYS A 202 -20.31 1.80 6.18
CA LYS A 202 -21.56 1.00 6.09
C LYS A 202 -21.44 -0.05 4.97
N SER A 203 -21.55 -1.34 5.31
CA SER A 203 -21.44 -2.47 4.37
C SER A 203 -22.39 -2.35 3.17
N GLU A 204 -23.55 -1.76 3.38
CA GLU A 204 -24.61 -1.58 2.36
C GLU A 204 -24.16 -0.74 1.15
N ASN A 205 -23.38 0.32 1.38
CA ASN A 205 -22.89 1.18 0.29
C ASN A 205 -21.84 0.42 -0.53
N ILE A 206 -20.91 -0.24 0.15
CA ILE A 206 -19.85 -1.01 -0.49
C ILE A 206 -20.46 -2.16 -1.29
N TYR A 207 -21.46 -2.86 -0.76
CA TYR A 207 -22.19 -3.89 -1.49
C TYR A 207 -22.87 -3.36 -2.76
N THR A 208 -23.43 -2.16 -2.70
CA THR A 208 -24.05 -1.53 -3.86
C THR A 208 -23.02 -1.20 -4.93
N ASP A 209 -21.97 -0.48 -4.56
CA ASP A 209 -20.97 0.08 -5.48
C ASP A 209 -20.03 -1.00 -6.04
N VAL A 210 -19.67 -1.99 -5.22
CA VAL A 210 -18.69 -3.02 -5.60
C VAL A 210 -19.32 -4.23 -6.26
N PHE A 211 -20.50 -4.66 -5.77
CA PHE A 211 -21.16 -5.86 -6.27
C PHE A 211 -22.32 -5.52 -7.19
N LEU A 212 -23.36 -4.82 -6.71
CA LEU A 212 -24.60 -4.63 -7.48
C LEU A 212 -24.40 -3.81 -8.77
N GLU A 213 -23.58 -2.77 -8.73
CA GLU A 213 -23.28 -1.95 -9.92
C GLU A 213 -22.59 -2.74 -11.04
N LYS A 214 -21.88 -3.82 -10.70
CA LYS A 214 -21.22 -4.71 -11.67
C LYS A 214 -22.17 -5.76 -12.26
N GLN A 215 -23.36 -5.93 -11.69
CA GLN A 215 -24.33 -6.92 -12.16
C GLN A 215 -25.18 -6.34 -13.31
N LEU A 216 -24.79 -6.65 -14.55
CA LEU A 216 -25.36 -6.07 -15.77
C LEU A 216 -26.84 -6.45 -15.92
N HIS A 217 -27.21 -7.72 -15.66
CA HIS A 217 -28.62 -8.15 -15.70
C HIS A 217 -29.47 -7.53 -14.57
N PHE A 218 -28.89 -7.29 -13.40
CA PHE A 218 -29.58 -6.61 -12.29
C PHE A 218 -29.88 -5.15 -12.65
N ASN A 219 -28.90 -4.44 -13.18
CA ASN A 219 -29.06 -3.06 -13.63
C ASN A 219 -30.01 -2.96 -14.82
N GLY A 220 -29.95 -3.91 -15.74
CA GLY A 220 -30.89 -4.04 -16.84
C GLY A 220 -32.32 -4.25 -16.35
N ALA A 221 -32.54 -5.10 -15.36
CA ALA A 221 -33.87 -5.30 -14.74
C ALA A 221 -34.38 -4.03 -14.05
N LYS A 222 -33.52 -3.27 -13.35
CA LYS A 222 -33.89 -1.96 -12.77
C LYS A 222 -34.29 -0.96 -13.86
N LYS A 223 -33.56 -0.91 -14.98
CA LYS A 223 -33.89 -0.07 -16.13
C LYS A 223 -35.22 -0.48 -16.77
N ALA A 224 -35.46 -1.78 -16.93
CA ALA A 224 -36.73 -2.32 -17.44
C ALA A 224 -37.91 -1.95 -16.54
N ILE A 225 -37.76 -2.05 -15.21
CA ILE A 225 -38.80 -1.62 -14.25
C ILE A 225 -39.15 -0.14 -14.44
N SER A 226 -38.14 0.73 -14.60
CA SER A 226 -38.35 2.17 -14.84
C SER A 226 -39.05 2.43 -16.18
N ALA A 227 -38.62 1.76 -17.26
CA ALA A 227 -39.25 1.87 -18.58
C ALA A 227 -40.71 1.40 -18.57
N ILE A 228 -41.00 0.31 -17.86
CA ILE A 228 -42.37 -0.19 -17.68
C ILE A 228 -43.23 0.84 -16.94
N LYS A 229 -42.72 1.45 -15.85
CA LYS A 229 -43.45 2.49 -15.11
C LYS A 229 -43.78 3.70 -15.99
N GLU A 230 -42.83 4.15 -16.80
CA GLU A 230 -43.06 5.26 -17.74
C GLU A 230 -44.10 4.88 -18.80
N ARG A 231 -44.01 3.67 -19.35
CA ARG A 231 -44.98 3.18 -20.34
C ARG A 231 -46.38 3.05 -19.76
N MET A 232 -46.51 2.54 -18.54
CA MET A 232 -47.79 2.48 -17.82
C MET A 232 -48.38 3.88 -17.65
N LEU A 233 -47.59 4.88 -17.26
CA LEU A 233 -48.06 6.26 -17.13
C LEU A 233 -48.58 6.84 -18.45
N GLN A 234 -47.89 6.57 -19.57
CA GLN A 234 -48.35 6.98 -20.89
C GLN A 234 -49.68 6.32 -21.27
N LEU A 235 -49.84 5.02 -20.99
CA LEU A 235 -51.07 4.28 -21.23
C LEU A 235 -52.21 4.77 -20.35
N GLU A 236 -51.96 5.05 -19.07
CA GLU A 236 -52.96 5.63 -18.15
C GLU A 236 -53.44 7.01 -18.64
N ASN A 237 -52.54 7.86 -19.12
CA ASN A 237 -52.90 9.14 -19.72
C ASN A 237 -53.72 8.97 -21.00
N LYS A 238 -53.38 7.97 -21.83
CA LYS A 238 -54.12 7.63 -23.05
C LYS A 238 -55.53 7.11 -22.73
N VAL A 239 -55.67 6.30 -21.68
CA VAL A 239 -56.97 5.85 -21.15
C VAL A 239 -57.77 7.05 -20.67
N LYS A 240 -57.21 7.91 -19.80
CA LYS A 240 -57.88 9.12 -19.31
C LYS A 240 -58.36 10.03 -20.44
N PHE A 241 -57.53 10.26 -21.46
CA PHE A 241 -57.89 11.05 -22.64
C PHE A 241 -59.02 10.39 -23.43
N SER A 242 -58.88 9.11 -23.77
CA SER A 242 -59.88 8.39 -24.57
C SER A 242 -61.21 8.26 -23.84
N THR A 243 -61.19 8.11 -22.51
CA THR A 243 -62.40 8.09 -21.68
C THR A 243 -63.14 9.43 -21.75
N LYS A 244 -62.45 10.57 -21.63
CA LYS A 244 -63.05 11.89 -21.82
C LYS A 244 -63.67 12.04 -23.22
N GLU A 245 -62.98 11.54 -24.24
CA GLU A 245 -63.43 11.60 -25.62
C GLU A 245 -64.65 10.70 -25.87
N VAL A 246 -64.71 9.52 -25.25
CA VAL A 246 -65.90 8.65 -25.24
C VAL A 246 -67.10 9.38 -24.63
N TYR A 247 -66.94 10.05 -23.48
CA TYR A 247 -68.03 10.83 -22.88
C TYR A 247 -68.49 11.98 -23.78
N ARG A 248 -67.55 12.71 -24.40
CA ARG A 248 -67.84 13.79 -25.35
C ARG A 248 -68.61 13.27 -26.57
N LEU A 249 -68.10 12.21 -27.21
CA LEU A 249 -68.70 11.62 -28.41
C LEU A 249 -70.09 11.05 -28.13
N ARG A 250 -70.31 10.41 -26.97
CA ARG A 250 -71.66 9.97 -26.56
C ARG A 250 -72.64 11.14 -26.49
N SER A 251 -72.26 12.24 -25.85
CA SER A 251 -73.10 13.43 -25.75
C SER A 251 -73.40 14.08 -27.12
N VAL A 252 -72.44 14.07 -28.05
CA VAL A 252 -72.63 14.59 -29.41
C VAL A 252 -73.53 13.68 -30.26
N ILE A 253 -73.37 12.35 -30.14
CA ILE A 253 -74.23 11.37 -30.83
C ILE A 253 -75.69 11.50 -30.39
N GLU A 254 -75.94 11.71 -29.10
CA GLU A 254 -77.29 11.93 -28.58
C GLU A 254 -77.96 13.18 -29.20
N ARG A 255 -77.16 14.22 -29.46
CA ARG A 255 -77.62 15.48 -30.07
C ARG A 255 -77.72 15.43 -31.59
N ASN A 256 -76.90 14.62 -32.27
CA ASN A 256 -76.81 14.58 -33.73
C ASN A 256 -76.89 13.15 -34.29
N LYS A 257 -78.06 12.52 -34.13
CA LYS A 257 -78.32 11.10 -34.45
C LYS A 257 -78.20 10.71 -35.93
N LYS A 258 -78.04 11.66 -36.85
CA LYS A 258 -77.94 11.41 -38.31
C LYS A 258 -76.50 11.31 -38.81
N ASP A 259 -75.51 11.68 -38.01
CA ASP A 259 -74.10 11.62 -38.40
C ASP A 259 -73.55 10.18 -38.21
N THR A 260 -73.43 9.46 -39.32
CA THR A 260 -72.95 8.07 -39.36
C THR A 260 -71.44 7.94 -39.10
N THR A 261 -70.69 9.04 -39.04
CA THR A 261 -69.23 9.03 -38.82
C THR A 261 -68.84 9.01 -37.34
N LEU A 262 -69.76 9.34 -36.43
CA LEU A 262 -69.51 9.42 -34.99
C LEU A 262 -69.47 8.05 -34.28
N PRO A 263 -70.36 7.08 -34.58
CA PRO A 263 -70.31 5.76 -33.94
C PRO A 263 -69.00 4.98 -34.18
N PRO A 264 -68.40 4.96 -35.39
CA PRO A 264 -67.10 4.32 -35.59
C PRO A 264 -65.95 4.98 -34.81
N LYS A 265 -65.99 6.31 -34.65
CA LYS A 265 -65.01 7.05 -33.83
C LYS A 265 -65.14 6.72 -32.35
N LEU A 266 -66.38 6.61 -31.85
CA LEU A 266 -66.66 6.18 -30.48
C LEU A 266 -66.08 4.79 -30.22
N GLU A 267 -66.31 3.85 -31.13
CA GLU A 267 -65.83 2.48 -30.98
C GLU A 267 -64.30 2.40 -31.02
N LYS A 268 -63.65 3.16 -31.91
CA LYS A 268 -62.19 3.30 -31.93
C LYS A 268 -61.62 3.75 -30.58
N HIS A 269 -62.26 4.71 -29.90
CA HIS A 269 -61.80 5.15 -28.58
C HIS A 269 -62.05 4.11 -27.48
N LYS A 270 -63.14 3.33 -27.54
CA LYS A 270 -63.35 2.20 -26.64
C LYS A 270 -62.30 1.11 -26.85
N ASP A 271 -61.97 0.78 -28.10
CA ASP A 271 -60.92 -0.19 -28.43
C ASP A 271 -59.56 0.26 -27.91
N ILE A 272 -59.24 1.55 -28.03
CA ILE A 272 -58.01 2.13 -27.46
C ILE A 272 -57.98 1.95 -25.94
N ILE A 273 -59.09 2.20 -25.25
CA ILE A 273 -59.20 2.00 -23.80
C ILE A 273 -58.94 0.52 -23.46
N ALA A 274 -59.70 -0.40 -24.06
CA ALA A 274 -59.61 -1.83 -23.79
C ALA A 274 -58.18 -2.37 -24.03
N LYS A 275 -57.55 -2.00 -25.16
CA LYS A 275 -56.17 -2.39 -25.46
C LYS A 275 -55.16 -1.81 -24.46
N SER A 276 -55.32 -0.54 -24.10
CA SER A 276 -54.41 0.12 -23.17
C SER A 276 -54.55 -0.44 -21.74
N GLU A 277 -55.77 -0.78 -21.31
CA GLU A 277 -56.02 -1.43 -20.02
C GLU A 277 -55.44 -2.85 -19.96
N GLU A 278 -55.54 -3.61 -21.05
CA GLU A 278 -54.94 -4.94 -21.13
C GLU A 278 -53.40 -4.88 -21.11
N GLU A 279 -52.80 -3.95 -21.87
CA GLU A 279 -51.35 -3.69 -21.80
C GLU A 279 -50.90 -3.29 -20.39
N ILE A 280 -51.66 -2.42 -19.69
CA ILE A 280 -51.37 -2.02 -18.31
C ILE A 280 -51.36 -3.23 -17.37
N LYS A 281 -52.30 -4.18 -17.51
CA LYS A 281 -52.33 -5.40 -16.68
C LYS A 281 -51.09 -6.26 -16.91
N ILE A 282 -50.72 -6.48 -18.17
CA ILE A 282 -49.51 -7.23 -18.54
C ILE A 282 -48.27 -6.56 -17.93
N PHE A 283 -48.14 -5.25 -18.10
CA PHE A 283 -47.01 -4.47 -17.56
C PHE A 283 -46.97 -4.47 -16.03
N THR A 284 -48.12 -4.44 -15.35
CA THR A 284 -48.19 -4.52 -13.89
C THR A 284 -47.64 -5.86 -13.39
N ALA A 285 -48.11 -6.97 -13.97
CA ALA A 285 -47.64 -8.31 -13.62
C ALA A 285 -46.13 -8.50 -13.90
N CYS A 286 -45.65 -7.95 -15.02
CA CYS A 286 -44.22 -7.97 -15.37
C CYS A 286 -43.38 -7.16 -14.37
N LYS A 287 -43.81 -5.93 -14.05
CA LYS A 287 -43.13 -5.04 -13.10
C LYS A 287 -43.00 -5.69 -11.73
N ASP A 288 -44.07 -6.27 -11.20
CA ASP A 288 -44.08 -6.88 -9.88
C ASP A 288 -43.17 -8.12 -9.83
N ARG A 289 -43.14 -8.91 -10.92
CA ARG A 289 -42.21 -10.03 -11.07
C ARG A 289 -40.75 -9.57 -11.06
N LEU A 290 -40.41 -8.55 -11.84
CA LEU A 290 -39.06 -7.99 -11.88
C LEU A 290 -38.63 -7.38 -10.54
N ILE A 291 -39.53 -6.65 -9.86
CA ILE A 291 -39.26 -6.13 -8.50
C ILE A 291 -38.96 -7.28 -7.53
N LYS A 292 -39.74 -8.37 -7.57
CA LYS A 292 -39.48 -9.54 -6.74
C LYS A 292 -38.13 -10.19 -7.08
N ALA A 293 -37.83 -10.39 -8.36
CA ALA A 293 -36.57 -10.97 -8.81
C ALA A 293 -35.35 -10.15 -8.38
N THR A 294 -35.38 -8.83 -8.57
CA THR A 294 -34.30 -7.92 -8.14
C THR A 294 -34.11 -7.90 -6.62
N LYS A 295 -35.20 -7.90 -5.83
CA LYS A 295 -35.12 -7.94 -4.37
C LYS A 295 -34.54 -9.26 -3.86
N SER A 296 -34.99 -10.39 -4.42
CA SER A 296 -34.44 -11.71 -4.09
C SER A 296 -32.96 -11.81 -4.46
N PHE A 297 -32.57 -11.35 -5.65
CA PHE A 297 -31.17 -11.29 -6.06
C PHE A 297 -30.34 -10.49 -5.06
N GLN A 298 -30.79 -9.29 -4.69
CA GLN A 298 -30.07 -8.46 -3.73
C GLN A 298 -29.90 -9.17 -2.38
N GLN A 299 -30.93 -9.84 -1.87
CA GLN A 299 -30.87 -10.51 -0.55
C GLN A 299 -30.00 -11.76 -0.55
N ASN A 300 -29.94 -12.50 -1.65
CA ASN A 300 -29.22 -13.78 -1.73
C ASN A 300 -27.70 -13.63 -1.58
N TYR A 301 -27.12 -12.49 -1.99
CA TYR A 301 -25.66 -12.31 -2.05
C TYR A 301 -25.08 -11.39 -0.96
N VAL A 302 -25.90 -10.74 -0.13
CA VAL A 302 -25.40 -9.82 0.92
C VAL A 302 -24.49 -10.55 1.92
N ALA A 303 -24.94 -11.69 2.44
CA ALA A 303 -24.19 -12.43 3.45
C ALA A 303 -22.87 -12.98 2.91
N ASP A 304 -22.88 -13.51 1.69
CA ASP A 304 -21.68 -14.01 1.01
C ASP A 304 -20.70 -12.87 0.75
N PHE A 305 -21.19 -11.71 0.31
CA PHE A 305 -20.38 -10.51 0.11
C PHE A 305 -19.75 -10.00 1.40
N ASP A 306 -20.53 -9.87 2.48
CA ASP A 306 -20.06 -9.40 3.78
C ASP A 306 -18.97 -10.33 4.37
N ASN A 307 -19.12 -11.64 4.18
CA ASN A 307 -18.12 -12.61 4.61
C ASN A 307 -16.85 -12.51 3.78
N GLU A 308 -16.97 -12.42 2.46
CA GLU A 308 -15.84 -12.40 1.54
C GLU A 308 -15.03 -11.09 1.66
N ILE A 309 -15.70 -9.94 1.79
CA ILE A 309 -15.01 -8.66 1.97
C ILE A 309 -14.27 -8.59 3.32
N ARG A 310 -14.83 -9.17 4.39
CA ARG A 310 -14.16 -9.25 5.70
C ARG A 310 -12.95 -10.16 5.62
N ARG A 311 -13.12 -11.38 5.08
CA ARG A 311 -12.04 -12.35 4.90
C ARG A 311 -10.89 -11.75 4.10
N ARG A 312 -11.17 -11.19 2.92
CA ARG A 312 -10.13 -10.63 2.04
C ARG A 312 -9.43 -9.44 2.69
N ARG A 313 -10.14 -8.62 3.46
CA ARG A 313 -9.55 -7.50 4.21
C ARG A 313 -8.57 -7.97 5.28
N GLU A 314 -8.92 -8.99 6.05
CA GLU A 314 -8.03 -9.57 7.07
C GLU A 314 -6.76 -10.12 6.43
N GLU A 315 -6.91 -10.91 5.36
CA GLU A 315 -5.79 -11.43 4.57
C GLU A 315 -4.88 -10.30 4.05
N LEU A 316 -5.45 -9.29 3.39
CA LEU A 316 -4.69 -8.15 2.86
C LEU A 316 -4.01 -7.36 3.96
N THR A 317 -4.63 -7.21 5.13
CA THR A 317 -4.03 -6.49 6.26
C THR A 317 -2.78 -7.21 6.75
N ASP A 318 -2.79 -8.53 6.77
CA ASP A 318 -1.64 -9.36 7.14
C ASP A 318 -0.58 -9.40 6.03
N GLU A 319 -0.99 -9.52 4.76
CA GLU A 319 -0.09 -9.42 3.59
C GLU A 319 0.65 -8.07 3.58
N ILE A 320 -0.05 -6.94 3.77
CA ILE A 320 0.56 -5.60 3.83
C ILE A 320 1.50 -5.48 5.03
N ARG A 321 1.13 -6.00 6.20
CA ARG A 321 2.01 -5.97 7.38
C ARG A 321 3.30 -6.75 7.12
N ASN A 322 3.19 -7.91 6.48
CA ASN A 322 4.34 -8.72 6.11
C ASN A 322 5.22 -8.01 5.07
N ALA A 323 4.61 -7.37 4.06
CA ALA A 323 5.33 -6.57 3.08
C ALA A 323 6.06 -5.40 3.75
N LEU A 324 5.39 -4.65 4.64
CA LEU A 324 6.01 -3.55 5.40
C LEU A 324 7.23 -4.02 6.19
N ASN A 325 7.12 -5.13 6.91
CA ASN A 325 8.23 -5.70 7.68
C ASN A 325 9.39 -6.13 6.78
N THR A 326 9.10 -6.67 5.60
CA THR A 326 10.12 -7.10 4.62
C THR A 326 10.86 -5.90 4.05
N ILE A 327 10.15 -4.90 3.52
CA ILE A 327 10.77 -3.68 2.97
C ILE A 327 11.52 -2.90 4.05
N ALA A 328 10.99 -2.84 5.27
CA ALA A 328 11.69 -2.24 6.40
C ALA A 328 13.04 -2.92 6.67
N THR A 329 13.11 -4.24 6.52
CA THR A 329 14.35 -5.00 6.70
C THR A 329 15.34 -4.74 5.57
N VAL A 330 14.86 -4.68 4.31
CA VAL A 330 15.68 -4.30 3.15
C VAL A 330 16.26 -2.90 3.32
N LEU A 331 15.43 -1.92 3.69
CA LEU A 331 15.87 -0.55 3.94
C LEU A 331 16.88 -0.50 5.08
N ASP A 332 16.65 -1.23 6.17
CA ASP A 332 17.60 -1.31 7.27
C ASP A 332 18.94 -1.91 6.86
N ASN A 333 18.95 -2.95 6.03
CA ASN A 333 20.18 -3.53 5.49
C ASN A 333 20.94 -2.50 4.64
N LYS A 334 20.23 -1.70 3.84
CA LYS A 334 20.81 -0.65 3.02
C LYS A 334 21.38 0.50 3.86
N ILE A 335 20.67 0.92 4.92
CA ILE A 335 21.16 1.88 5.92
C ILE A 335 22.43 1.34 6.58
N TRP A 336 22.44 0.06 6.94
CA TRP A 336 23.58 -0.60 7.55
C TRP A 336 24.80 -0.66 6.65
N GLN A 337 24.64 -1.11 5.40
CA GLN A 337 25.73 -1.14 4.43
C GLN A 337 26.30 0.25 4.18
N ALA A 338 25.45 1.26 4.01
CA ALA A 338 25.87 2.64 3.81
C ALA A 338 26.57 3.21 5.05
N GLY A 339 26.06 2.94 6.25
CA GLY A 339 26.67 3.36 7.52
C GLY A 339 28.01 2.68 7.80
N MET A 340 28.14 1.39 7.49
CA MET A 340 29.40 0.65 7.68
C MET A 340 30.44 1.00 6.61
N GLY A 341 30.02 1.42 5.41
CA GLY A 341 30.93 1.92 4.38
C GLY A 341 31.42 3.36 4.59
N SER A 342 30.82 4.13 5.50
CA SER A 342 31.15 5.54 5.70
C SER A 342 32.21 5.76 6.80
N THR A 343 33.38 6.29 6.41
CA THR A 343 34.44 6.66 7.35
C THR A 343 34.01 7.78 8.30
N SER A 344 33.17 8.70 7.82
CA SER A 344 32.59 9.78 8.62
C SER A 344 31.66 9.28 9.72
N VAL A 345 30.94 8.18 9.46
CA VAL A 345 30.14 7.48 10.48
C VAL A 345 31.06 6.83 11.52
N HIS A 346 32.17 6.20 11.10
CA HIS A 346 33.09 5.57 12.05
C HIS A 346 33.66 6.58 13.04
N SER A 347 34.01 7.78 12.57
CA SER A 347 34.54 8.84 13.44
C SER A 347 33.50 9.48 14.37
N ASN A 348 32.24 9.63 13.93
CA ASN A 348 31.22 10.34 14.72
C ASN A 348 30.36 9.40 15.57
N PHE A 349 29.97 8.25 15.02
CA PHE A 349 29.07 7.31 15.69
C PHE A 349 29.82 6.38 16.64
N PHE A 350 30.87 5.70 16.18
CA PHE A 350 31.57 4.73 17.01
C PHE A 350 32.51 5.38 18.02
N LYS A 351 33.28 6.40 17.58
CA LYS A 351 34.30 7.02 18.43
C LYS A 351 33.73 8.03 19.42
N GLN A 352 32.84 8.93 19.00
CA GLN A 352 32.32 9.99 19.90
C GLN A 352 31.19 9.50 20.80
N GLN A 353 30.31 8.62 20.31
CA GLN A 353 29.18 8.11 21.09
C GLN A 353 29.48 6.78 21.81
N ASN A 354 30.69 6.23 21.63
CA ASN A 354 31.14 4.97 22.21
C ASN A 354 30.13 3.82 22.01
N ILE A 355 29.57 3.71 20.80
CA ILE A 355 28.57 2.70 20.45
C ILE A 355 29.26 1.44 19.96
N ASN A 356 28.89 0.30 20.53
CA ASN A 356 29.52 -1.01 20.31
C ASN A 356 28.65 -1.98 19.49
N SER A 357 27.68 -1.46 18.76
CA SER A 357 26.77 -2.21 17.87
C SER A 357 26.78 -1.57 16.48
N ALA A 358 26.50 -2.35 15.44
CA ALA A 358 26.51 -1.87 14.06
C ALA A 358 25.58 -0.66 13.84
N TYR A 359 25.85 0.14 12.81
CA TYR A 359 24.98 1.26 12.43
C TYR A 359 23.72 0.73 11.75
N CYS A 360 22.65 0.50 12.51
CA CYS A 360 21.38 0.02 11.98
C CYS A 360 20.21 0.60 12.79
N THR A 361 19.00 0.47 12.28
CA THR A 361 17.76 0.94 12.91
C THR A 361 17.61 0.40 14.33
N MET A 362 17.97 -0.87 14.57
CA MET A 362 17.86 -1.50 15.88
C MET A 362 18.80 -0.88 16.92
N THR A 363 19.97 -0.39 16.51
CA THR A 363 20.87 0.35 17.40
C THR A 363 20.26 1.67 17.85
N PHE A 364 19.66 2.45 16.93
CA PHE A 364 18.93 3.67 17.30
C PHE A 364 17.72 3.38 18.19
N TYR A 365 17.04 2.27 17.94
CA TYR A 365 15.93 1.84 18.77
C TYR A 365 16.38 1.50 20.20
N TRP A 366 17.46 0.74 20.34
CA TRP A 366 18.05 0.41 21.64
C TRP A 366 18.48 1.65 22.42
N GLN A 367 19.16 2.59 21.77
CA GLN A 367 19.62 3.84 22.41
C GLN A 367 18.46 4.63 23.01
N TYR A 368 17.29 4.57 22.37
CA TYR A 368 16.07 5.13 22.95
C TYR A 368 15.54 4.29 24.11
N LEU A 369 15.39 2.97 23.95
CA LEU A 369 14.84 2.10 24.99
C LEU A 369 15.68 2.12 26.28
N LYS A 370 17.01 2.23 26.18
CA LYS A 370 17.92 2.31 27.33
C LYS A 370 17.69 3.55 28.21
N ARG A 371 17.09 4.61 27.66
CA ARG A 371 16.81 5.86 28.37
C ARG A 371 15.44 5.85 29.07
N LEU A 372 14.60 4.86 28.80
CA LEU A 372 13.27 4.78 29.41
C LEU A 372 13.35 4.20 30.82
N ASP A 373 12.49 4.70 31.69
CA ASP A 373 12.28 4.10 33.02
C ASP A 373 11.46 2.81 32.87
N LYS A 374 12.13 1.68 33.11
CA LYS A 374 11.55 0.33 32.99
C LYS A 374 10.35 0.11 33.90
N MET A 375 10.26 0.85 35.01
CA MET A 375 9.15 0.74 35.96
C MET A 375 7.91 1.53 35.54
N ARG A 376 8.04 2.44 34.55
CA ARG A 376 6.98 3.38 34.13
C ARG A 376 6.66 3.32 32.64
N LEU A 377 6.99 2.21 31.97
CA LEU A 377 6.70 2.02 30.56
C LEU A 377 5.19 1.97 30.30
N SER A 378 4.74 2.70 29.28
CA SER A 378 3.41 2.51 28.69
C SER A 378 3.28 1.14 28.03
N ASP A 379 2.06 0.67 27.74
CA ASP A 379 1.86 -0.65 27.11
C ASP A 379 2.51 -0.75 25.72
N ALA A 380 2.49 0.34 24.96
CA ALA A 380 3.20 0.42 23.68
C ALA A 380 4.73 0.30 23.85
N GLU A 381 5.30 0.94 24.87
CA GLU A 381 6.73 0.86 25.15
C GLU A 381 7.14 -0.52 25.70
N LYS A 382 6.30 -1.16 26.53
CA LYS A 382 6.50 -2.54 26.98
C LYS A 382 6.50 -3.53 25.82
N MET A 383 5.52 -3.41 24.92
CA MET A 383 5.47 -4.24 23.70
C MET A 383 6.73 -4.04 22.85
N GLY A 384 7.17 -2.80 22.70
CA GLY A 384 8.40 -2.46 22.01
C GLY A 384 9.66 -3.06 22.65
N TYR A 385 9.80 -2.92 23.97
CA TYR A 385 10.92 -3.49 24.74
C TYR A 385 10.97 -5.02 24.59
N ASN A 386 9.81 -5.69 24.73
CA ASN A 386 9.70 -7.14 24.56
C ASN A 386 9.98 -7.60 23.13
N PHE A 387 9.66 -6.79 22.13
CA PHE A 387 10.07 -7.05 20.75
C PHE A 387 11.59 -6.97 20.59
N TYR A 388 12.22 -5.91 21.10
CA TYR A 388 13.67 -5.73 21.04
C TYR A 388 14.44 -6.88 21.74
N GLU A 389 14.04 -7.25 22.97
CA GLU A 389 14.69 -8.35 23.71
C GLU A 389 14.60 -9.69 22.97
N ARG A 390 13.44 -9.99 22.36
CA ARG A 390 13.27 -11.22 21.56
C ARG A 390 14.16 -11.21 20.32
N TYR A 391 14.21 -10.09 19.61
CA TYR A 391 15.08 -9.92 18.45
C TYR A 391 16.55 -10.11 18.84
N LYS A 392 17.00 -9.44 19.92
CA LYS A 392 18.38 -9.52 20.42
C LYS A 392 18.75 -10.95 20.78
N LYS A 393 17.86 -11.67 21.49
CA LYS A 393 18.10 -13.06 21.90
C LYS A 393 18.24 -14.02 20.72
N ALA A 394 17.54 -13.78 19.62
CA ALA A 394 17.55 -14.65 18.44
C ALA A 394 18.79 -14.42 17.56
N HIS A 395 19.18 -13.15 17.36
CA HIS A 395 20.09 -12.78 16.28
C HIS A 395 21.47 -12.34 16.75
N GLN A 396 21.56 -11.85 17.99
CA GLN A 396 22.77 -11.21 18.44
C GLN A 396 23.90 -12.19 18.70
N LYS A 397 25.07 -11.86 18.15
CA LYS A 397 26.33 -12.50 18.47
C LYS A 397 27.31 -11.51 19.06
N PHE A 398 28.06 -11.98 20.06
CA PHE A 398 29.05 -11.18 20.75
C PHE A 398 30.45 -11.51 20.26
N PHE A 399 31.23 -10.47 20.03
CA PHE A 399 32.64 -10.55 19.70
C PHE A 399 33.45 -9.75 20.73
N LEU A 400 34.66 -10.20 21.03
CA LEU A 400 35.54 -9.51 21.97
C LEU A 400 36.81 -9.07 21.25
N ILE A 401 37.29 -7.86 21.54
CA ILE A 401 38.59 -7.37 21.06
C ILE A 401 39.39 -6.94 22.28
N TYR A 402 40.52 -7.60 22.52
CA TYR A 402 41.48 -7.17 23.54
C TYR A 402 42.66 -6.49 22.86
N THR A 403 42.70 -5.16 22.92
CA THR A 403 43.82 -4.35 22.41
C THR A 403 43.91 -3.04 23.17
N THR A 404 45.11 -2.46 23.22
CA THR A 404 45.31 -1.08 23.68
C THR A 404 45.47 -0.08 22.54
N ASP A 405 45.60 -0.54 21.28
CA ASP A 405 45.67 0.31 20.09
C ASP A 405 44.25 0.71 19.63
N PRO A 406 43.86 2.00 19.73
CA PRO A 406 42.55 2.47 19.30
C PRO A 406 42.30 2.32 17.80
N ARG A 407 43.36 2.24 16.97
CA ARG A 407 43.21 2.06 15.52
C ARG A 407 42.88 0.62 15.18
N LEU A 408 43.59 -0.32 15.79
CA LEU A 408 43.28 -1.74 15.68
C LEU A 408 41.87 -2.06 16.20
N GLU A 409 41.52 -1.47 17.35
CA GLU A 409 40.17 -1.58 17.93
C GLU A 409 39.10 -1.19 16.90
N MET A 410 39.25 -0.01 16.29
CA MET A 410 38.26 0.50 15.34
C MET A 410 38.22 -0.30 14.04
N SER A 411 39.38 -0.66 13.48
CA SER A 411 39.44 -1.46 12.25
C SER A 411 38.74 -2.81 12.43
N LEU A 412 39.07 -3.54 13.50
CA LEU A 412 38.43 -4.83 13.81
C LEU A 412 36.94 -4.66 14.09
N LYS A 413 36.57 -3.62 14.85
CA LYS A 413 35.16 -3.32 15.16
C LYS A 413 34.34 -3.09 13.89
N THR A 414 34.83 -2.24 12.98
CA THR A 414 34.18 -1.99 11.69
C THR A 414 34.10 -3.25 10.85
N GLN A 415 35.17 -4.04 10.75
CA GLN A 415 35.16 -5.29 9.97
C GLN A 415 34.13 -6.28 10.50
N ILE A 416 34.10 -6.51 11.82
CA ILE A 416 33.14 -7.43 12.44
C ILE A 416 31.70 -6.96 12.18
N MET A 417 31.41 -5.69 12.44
CA MET A 417 30.06 -5.13 12.26
C MET A 417 29.64 -4.99 10.79
N SER A 418 30.58 -5.04 9.85
CA SER A 418 30.30 -5.06 8.41
C SER A 418 29.95 -6.46 7.89
N ILE A 419 30.26 -7.53 8.65
CA ILE A 419 29.85 -8.89 8.28
C ILE A 419 28.36 -9.09 8.53
N ASN A 420 27.86 -8.63 9.69
CA ASN A 420 26.46 -8.74 10.04
C ASN A 420 26.05 -7.62 11.02
N LYS A 421 24.89 -7.02 10.77
CA LYS A 421 24.33 -5.90 11.55
C LYS A 421 23.96 -6.25 13.00
N ASP A 422 23.79 -7.53 13.32
CA ASP A 422 23.42 -8.01 14.65
C ASP A 422 24.64 -8.34 15.52
N TYR A 423 25.86 -8.10 15.02
CA TYR A 423 27.09 -8.31 15.77
C TYR A 423 27.37 -7.14 16.72
N GLU A 424 27.67 -7.47 17.98
CA GLU A 424 28.06 -6.52 19.02
C GLU A 424 29.49 -6.82 19.47
N VAL A 425 30.31 -5.78 19.61
CA VAL A 425 31.75 -5.89 19.88
C VAL A 425 32.06 -5.33 21.26
N PHE A 426 32.77 -6.11 22.07
CA PHE A 426 33.27 -5.71 23.38
C PHE A 426 34.77 -5.41 23.30
N PRO A 427 35.16 -4.13 23.16
CA PRO A 427 36.55 -3.73 23.31
C PRO A 427 36.93 -3.76 24.80
N VAL A 428 38.04 -4.41 25.12
CA VAL A 428 38.60 -4.49 26.47
C VAL A 428 40.06 -4.06 26.46
N LYS A 429 40.52 -3.43 27.56
CA LYS A 429 41.87 -2.85 27.66
C LYS A 429 42.70 -3.42 28.79
N SER A 430 42.13 -4.32 29.59
CA SER A 430 42.80 -4.98 30.72
C SER A 430 42.32 -6.41 30.92
N ASP A 431 43.15 -7.24 31.56
CA ASP A 431 42.85 -8.63 31.89
C ASP A 431 41.61 -8.76 32.79
N GLY A 432 41.41 -7.81 33.71
CA GLY A 432 40.25 -7.81 34.60
C GLY A 432 38.94 -7.60 33.84
N GLU A 433 38.91 -6.68 32.87
CA GLU A 433 37.76 -6.47 31.99
C GLU A 433 37.52 -7.69 31.10
N PHE A 434 38.60 -8.22 30.50
CA PHE A 434 38.57 -9.43 29.69
C PHE A 434 37.89 -10.58 30.45
N MET A 435 38.38 -10.92 31.65
CA MET A 435 37.84 -12.02 32.44
C MET A 435 36.41 -11.76 32.93
N SER A 436 36.07 -10.52 33.28
CA SER A 436 34.68 -10.15 33.62
C SER A 436 33.73 -10.43 32.45
N HIS A 437 34.13 -10.06 31.23
CA HIS A 437 33.33 -10.31 30.04
C HIS A 437 33.21 -11.80 29.70
N ILE A 438 34.31 -12.55 29.75
CA ILE A 438 34.34 -14.01 29.51
C ILE A 438 33.46 -14.78 30.50
N ASN A 439 33.25 -14.27 31.72
CA ASN A 439 32.39 -14.91 32.71
C ASN A 439 30.90 -14.59 32.54
N ASN A 440 30.57 -13.42 31.96
CA ASN A 440 29.20 -12.91 31.86
C ASN A 440 28.53 -13.18 30.51
N TYR A 441 29.31 -13.28 29.43
CA TYR A 441 28.81 -13.36 28.06
C TYR A 441 29.30 -14.63 27.34
N THR A 442 28.58 -15.03 26.29
CA THR A 442 28.97 -16.10 25.36
C THR A 442 29.41 -15.45 24.05
N PHE A 443 30.65 -15.66 23.65
CA PHE A 443 31.27 -15.06 22.47
C PHE A 443 31.32 -16.06 21.31
N GLU A 444 31.05 -15.56 20.11
CA GLU A 444 31.27 -16.32 18.88
C GLU A 444 32.78 -16.40 18.58
N ARG A 445 33.46 -15.25 18.71
CA ARG A 445 34.89 -15.13 18.45
C ARG A 445 35.51 -13.97 19.23
N GLY A 446 36.76 -14.15 19.64
CA GLY A 446 37.59 -13.08 20.22
C GLY A 446 38.87 -12.83 19.44
N TYR A 447 39.35 -11.60 19.50
CA TYR A 447 40.61 -11.14 18.91
C TYR A 447 41.49 -10.60 20.02
N ILE A 448 42.69 -11.14 20.18
CA ILE A 448 43.66 -10.71 21.19
C ILE A 448 44.87 -10.13 20.45
N ASP A 449 45.19 -8.88 20.74
CA ASP A 449 46.38 -8.22 20.25
C ASP A 449 47.64 -8.89 20.82
N HIS A 450 48.63 -9.16 19.97
CA HIS A 450 49.92 -9.71 20.44
C HIS A 450 50.67 -8.75 21.36
N SER A 451 50.38 -7.44 21.28
CA SER A 451 51.05 -6.36 22.02
C SER A 451 50.35 -5.99 23.34
N ILE A 452 49.54 -6.87 23.92
CA ILE A 452 48.88 -6.55 25.20
C ILE A 452 49.92 -6.28 26.31
N PRO A 453 49.73 -5.24 27.15
CA PRO A 453 50.74 -4.82 28.13
C PRO A 453 50.97 -5.84 29.25
N HIS A 454 49.96 -6.63 29.56
CA HIS A 454 49.91 -7.58 30.66
C HIS A 454 49.25 -8.87 30.15
N GLY A 455 49.89 -10.01 30.39
CA GLY A 455 49.38 -11.34 30.00
C GLY A 455 50.05 -11.95 28.77
N ASP A 456 50.10 -13.28 28.74
CA ASP A 456 50.42 -14.05 27.53
C ASP A 456 49.11 -14.33 26.78
N PRO A 457 48.96 -13.88 25.51
CA PRO A 457 47.78 -14.15 24.70
C PRO A 457 47.39 -15.63 24.66
N ASN A 458 48.35 -16.56 24.68
CA ASN A 458 48.06 -17.99 24.68
C ASN A 458 47.49 -18.46 26.02
N ALA A 459 48.03 -17.97 27.13
CA ALA A 459 47.50 -18.25 28.46
C ALA A 459 46.06 -17.78 28.61
N LEU A 460 45.74 -16.58 28.09
CA LEU A 460 44.37 -16.06 28.08
C LEU A 460 43.40 -16.95 27.27
N ILE A 461 43.82 -17.47 26.12
CA ILE A 461 43.00 -18.40 25.32
C ILE A 461 42.72 -19.68 26.10
N ILE A 462 43.72 -20.22 26.82
CA ILE A 462 43.54 -21.39 27.67
C ILE A 462 42.53 -21.11 28.79
N GLU A 463 42.55 -19.91 29.37
CA GLU A 463 41.57 -19.50 30.39
C GLU A 463 40.15 -19.37 29.83
N VAL A 464 39.99 -18.83 28.62
CA VAL A 464 38.70 -18.80 27.92
C VAL A 464 38.15 -20.22 27.71
N GLN A 465 38.99 -21.15 27.27
CA GLN A 465 38.59 -22.54 27.06
C GLN A 465 38.19 -23.26 28.36
N LYS A 466 38.67 -22.79 29.52
CA LYS A 466 38.25 -23.27 30.84
C LYS A 466 36.93 -22.64 31.31
N SER A 467 36.46 -21.55 30.68
CA SER A 467 35.20 -20.91 31.03
C SER A 467 33.99 -21.79 30.69
N ARG A 468 33.02 -21.82 31.61
CA ARG A 468 31.75 -22.53 31.42
C ARG A 468 30.97 -22.05 30.18
N ARG A 469 31.10 -20.76 29.83
CA ARG A 469 30.30 -20.14 28.75
C ARG A 469 31.01 -20.12 27.40
N ASN A 470 32.35 -20.16 27.38
CA ASN A 470 33.16 -19.86 26.19
C ASN A 470 34.12 -20.98 25.80
N LYS A 471 33.90 -22.20 26.29
CA LYS A 471 34.76 -23.36 26.01
C LYS A 471 35.00 -23.60 24.51
N ASP A 472 33.96 -23.40 23.70
CA ASP A 472 33.99 -23.64 22.25
C ASP A 472 34.18 -22.36 21.42
N ALA A 473 34.37 -21.20 22.08
CA ALA A 473 34.56 -19.92 21.41
C ALA A 473 35.93 -19.87 20.71
N LYS A 474 35.97 -19.34 19.48
CA LYS A 474 37.22 -19.25 18.71
C LYS A 474 37.96 -17.97 19.08
N PHE A 475 39.15 -18.04 19.65
CA PHE A 475 39.98 -16.87 19.91
C PHE A 475 41.21 -16.89 19.00
N VAL A 476 41.52 -15.73 18.41
CA VAL A 476 42.63 -15.56 17.45
C VAL A 476 43.56 -14.48 17.97
N ILE A 477 44.86 -14.76 17.92
CA ILE A 477 45.90 -13.76 18.20
C ILE A 477 46.14 -12.97 16.91
N VAL A 478 45.99 -11.65 16.98
CA VAL A 478 46.32 -10.75 15.88
C VAL A 478 47.82 -10.48 15.94
N ASN A 479 48.56 -11.01 14.97
CA ASN A 479 50.01 -10.85 14.94
C ASN A 479 50.42 -9.42 14.53
N GLU A 480 51.70 -9.09 14.71
CA GLU A 480 52.22 -7.73 14.50
C GLU A 480 52.02 -7.20 13.07
N GLU A 481 52.23 -8.05 12.07
CA GLU A 481 52.04 -7.68 10.66
C GLU A 481 50.56 -7.43 10.33
N GLN A 482 49.65 -8.28 10.83
CA GLN A 482 48.21 -8.11 10.68
C GLN A 482 47.70 -6.87 11.42
N ALA A 483 48.17 -6.64 12.64
CA ALA A 483 47.85 -5.45 13.42
C ALA A 483 48.31 -4.18 12.69
N ALA A 484 49.55 -4.16 12.17
CA ALA A 484 50.08 -3.05 11.42
C ALA A 484 49.33 -2.80 10.11
N GLN A 485 48.90 -3.85 9.41
CA GLN A 485 48.11 -3.73 8.18
C GLN A 485 46.71 -3.18 8.46
N LEU A 486 46.00 -3.75 9.44
CA LEU A 486 44.66 -3.31 9.84
C LEU A 486 44.67 -1.85 10.35
N SER A 487 45.68 -1.47 11.12
CA SER A 487 45.84 -0.10 11.59
C SER A 487 46.26 0.89 10.49
N ARG A 488 46.82 0.43 9.36
CA ARG A 488 47.12 1.25 8.17
C ARG A 488 45.90 1.43 7.28
N ASP A 489 45.11 0.38 7.07
CA ASP A 489 43.93 0.42 6.20
C ASP A 489 42.83 1.37 6.74
N TYR A 490 42.84 1.65 8.04
CA TYR A 490 42.00 2.66 8.69
C TYR A 490 42.47 4.12 8.47
N ARG A 491 43.47 4.41 7.62
CA ARG A 491 43.98 5.78 7.34
C ARG A 491 43.19 6.57 6.26
N MET A 492 42.04 6.09 5.82
CA MET A 492 41.14 6.80 4.89
C MET A 492 39.82 7.15 5.56
#